data_AF-A0AA92YML1-F1
#
_entry.id   AF-A0AA92YML1-F1
#
_cell.length_a   1.000
_cell.length_b   1.000
_cell.length_c   1.000
_cell.angle_alpha   90.00
_cell.angle_beta   90.00
_cell.angle_gamma   90.00
#
_symmetry.space_group_name_H-M   'P 1'
#
loop_
_entity.id
_entity.type
_entity.pdbx_description
1 polymer ?
#
loop_
_entity_poly.entity_id
_entity_poly.type
_entity_poly.pdbx_seq_one_letter_code
_entity_poly.pdbx_strand_id
1 'polypeptide(L)'
;MNVHCQDISFALDSIHKSPGTDHSKLKVYYELLNFYKEQKNYTQLGYDAHLLAKWILRENDRPLAVKIVKMAYEAREKADPYDPELLKRSYFNYANYNRTLGNLEIAIKYFKKVIEVSTTDFLKGRTYILIGRCYESLEDLYKSIEFQNKAFQ
;
A
#
# COMPACT_ATOMS: atom_id res chain seq x y z
N MET A 1 14.26 -22.57 13.33
CA MET A 1 12.89 -22.82 12.83
C MET A 1 12.62 -21.83 11.71
N ASN A 2 12.62 -22.31 10.46
CA ASN A 2 12.32 -21.48 9.29
C ASN A 2 10.84 -21.08 9.32
N VAL A 3 10.56 -19.86 9.80
CA VAL A 3 9.28 -19.21 9.56
C VAL A 3 9.31 -18.76 8.10
N HIS A 4 9.01 -19.68 7.18
CA HIS A 4 8.53 -19.27 5.87
C HIS A 4 7.20 -18.57 6.10
N CYS A 5 7.27 -17.24 6.27
CA CYS A 5 6.11 -16.38 6.16
C CYS A 5 5.57 -16.64 4.76
N GLN A 6 4.47 -17.38 4.63
CA GLN A 6 3.80 -17.51 3.34
C GLN A 6 3.33 -16.11 2.96
N ASP A 7 3.78 -15.59 1.82
CA ASP A 7 3.38 -14.27 1.33
C ASP A 7 1.85 -14.16 1.17
N ILE A 8 1.16 -15.30 1.05
CA ILE A 8 -0.30 -15.48 0.94
C ILE A 8 -0.79 -16.53 1.96
N SER A 9 -1.89 -16.27 2.67
CA SER A 9 -2.50 -17.32 3.49
C SER A 9 -3.21 -18.39 2.65
N PHE A 10 -3.27 -19.62 3.17
CA PHE A 10 -4.09 -20.68 2.57
C PHE A 10 -5.56 -20.27 2.41
N ALA A 11 -6.10 -19.48 3.35
CA ALA A 11 -7.47 -19.00 3.28
C ALA A 11 -7.67 -18.04 2.10
N LEU A 12 -6.77 -17.07 1.93
CA LEU A 12 -6.81 -16.12 0.82
C LEU A 12 -6.63 -16.83 -0.52
N ASP A 13 -5.67 -17.74 -0.62
CA ASP A 13 -5.42 -18.54 -1.83
C ASP A 13 -6.64 -19.40 -2.19
N SER A 14 -7.29 -20.01 -1.18
CA SER A 14 -8.51 -20.80 -1.40
C SER A 14 -9.66 -19.96 -1.92
N ILE A 15 -9.86 -18.74 -1.39
CA ILE A 15 -10.87 -17.81 -1.89
C ILE A 15 -10.52 -17.37 -3.33
N HIS A 16 -9.25 -17.06 -3.61
CA HIS A 16 -8.85 -16.64 -4.95
C HIS A 16 -9.08 -17.72 -6.00
N LYS A 17 -8.88 -18.99 -5.66
CA LYS A 17 -9.15 -20.14 -6.54
C LYS A 17 -10.62 -20.51 -6.67
N SER A 18 -11.50 -20.04 -5.78
CA SER A 18 -12.92 -20.34 -5.88
C SER A 18 -13.54 -19.68 -7.13
N PRO A 19 -14.60 -20.28 -7.73
CA PRO A 19 -15.27 -19.72 -8.89
C PRO A 19 -15.75 -18.28 -8.68
N GLY A 20 -15.76 -17.50 -9.77
CA GLY A 20 -16.17 -16.08 -9.76
C GLY A 20 -14.99 -15.10 -9.82
N THR A 21 -15.30 -13.85 -10.15
CA THR A 21 -14.32 -12.74 -10.16
C THR A 21 -13.92 -12.36 -8.74
N ASP A 22 -12.78 -11.71 -8.56
CA ASP A 22 -12.39 -11.22 -7.23
C ASP A 22 -13.40 -10.20 -6.71
N HIS A 23 -14.01 -9.40 -7.59
CA HIS A 23 -15.14 -8.53 -7.26
C HIS A 23 -16.33 -9.29 -6.64
N SER A 24 -16.74 -10.43 -7.23
CA SER A 24 -17.85 -11.23 -6.69
C SER A 24 -17.56 -11.84 -5.31
N LYS A 25 -16.27 -12.02 -4.99
CA LYS A 25 -15.77 -12.65 -3.76
C LYS A 25 -15.42 -11.63 -2.67
N LEU A 26 -15.64 -10.34 -2.91
CA LEU A 26 -15.28 -9.27 -1.97
C LEU A 26 -15.83 -9.45 -0.57
N LYS A 27 -17.07 -9.92 -0.45
CA LYS A 27 -17.67 -10.18 0.86
C LYS A 27 -16.81 -11.16 1.69
N VAL A 28 -16.41 -12.27 1.07
CA VAL A 28 -15.61 -13.33 1.71
C VAL A 28 -14.20 -12.82 2.02
N TYR A 29 -13.60 -12.03 1.12
CA TYR A 29 -12.32 -11.38 1.39
C TYR A 29 -12.40 -10.45 2.61
N TYR A 30 -13.44 -9.62 2.73
CA TYR A 30 -13.61 -8.73 3.87
C TYR A 30 -13.87 -9.47 5.18
N GLU A 31 -14.62 -10.57 5.14
CA GLU A 31 -14.81 -11.45 6.30
C GLU A 31 -13.46 -12.00 6.79
N LEU A 32 -12.60 -12.47 5.89
CA LEU A 32 -11.25 -12.94 6.23
C LEU A 32 -10.37 -11.83 6.83
N LEU A 33 -10.34 -10.65 6.21
CA LEU A 33 -9.54 -9.53 6.71
C LEU A 33 -10.05 -9.02 8.08
N ASN A 34 -11.36 -9.01 8.30
CA ASN A 34 -11.95 -8.66 9.59
C ASN A 34 -11.62 -9.72 10.66
N PHE A 35 -11.66 -11.00 10.31
CA PHE A 35 -11.23 -12.08 11.20
C PHE A 35 -9.79 -11.87 11.69
N TYR A 36 -8.83 -11.56 10.80
CA TYR A 36 -7.47 -11.24 11.24
C TYR A 36 -7.39 -10.02 12.16
N LYS A 37 -8.20 -8.99 11.88
CA LYS A 37 -8.26 -7.78 12.71
C LYS A 37 -8.77 -8.06 14.11
N GLU A 38 -9.80 -8.91 14.24
CA GLU A 38 -10.36 -9.35 15.54
C GLU A 38 -9.35 -10.17 16.34
N GLN A 39 -8.62 -11.07 15.67
CA GLN A 39 -7.54 -11.85 16.27
C GLN A 39 -6.25 -11.05 16.54
N LYS A 40 -6.22 -9.76 16.18
CA LYS A 40 -5.04 -8.90 16.22
C LYS A 40 -3.84 -9.48 15.44
N ASN A 41 -4.09 -10.34 14.46
CA ASN A 41 -3.07 -10.87 13.55
C ASN A 41 -2.81 -9.86 12.43
N TYR A 42 -2.20 -8.74 12.81
CA TYR A 42 -1.93 -7.63 11.91
C TYR A 42 -0.86 -7.96 10.85
N THR A 43 0.05 -8.88 11.17
CA THR A 43 1.05 -9.38 10.22
C THR A 43 0.37 -10.04 9.03
N GLN A 44 -0.48 -11.06 9.26
CA GLN A 44 -1.19 -11.73 8.17
C GLN A 44 -2.16 -10.79 7.44
N LEU A 45 -2.88 -9.94 8.19
CA LEU A 45 -3.77 -8.93 7.61
C LEU A 45 -3.03 -8.05 6.60
N GLY A 46 -1.82 -7.58 6.94
CA GLY A 46 -1.02 -6.75 6.05
C GLY A 46 -0.54 -7.46 4.78
N TYR A 47 -0.20 -8.75 4.87
CA TYR A 47 0.18 -9.57 3.70
C TYR A 47 -1.01 -9.82 2.77
N ASP A 48 -2.10 -10.34 3.33
CA ASP A 48 -3.27 -10.72 2.53
C ASP A 48 -3.96 -9.51 1.91
N ALA A 49 -4.09 -8.39 2.66
CA ALA A 49 -4.63 -7.16 2.11
C ALA A 49 -3.76 -6.61 0.97
N HIS A 50 -2.44 -6.67 1.09
CA HIS A 50 -1.54 -6.21 0.02
C HIS A 50 -1.69 -7.04 -1.26
N LEU A 51 -1.84 -8.36 -1.14
CA LEU A 51 -2.07 -9.24 -2.29
C LEU A 51 -3.45 -9.00 -2.92
N LEU A 52 -4.49 -8.94 -2.10
CA LEU A 52 -5.85 -8.67 -2.56
C LEU A 52 -5.91 -7.34 -3.33
N ALA A 53 -5.27 -6.28 -2.82
CA ALA A 53 -5.23 -5.00 -3.50
C ALA A 53 -4.57 -5.07 -4.90
N LYS A 54 -3.59 -5.97 -5.10
CA LYS A 54 -2.99 -6.18 -6.43
C LYS A 54 -3.96 -6.88 -7.38
N TRP A 55 -4.74 -7.83 -6.90
CA TRP A 55 -5.74 -8.51 -7.73
C TRP A 55 -6.89 -7.59 -8.12
N ILE A 56 -7.44 -6.84 -7.17
CA ILE A 56 -8.49 -5.85 -7.43
C ILE A 56 -8.01 -4.76 -8.41
N LEU A 57 -6.74 -4.38 -8.37
CA LEU A 57 -6.19 -3.45 -9.35
C LEU A 57 -6.18 -4.04 -10.77
N ARG A 58 -5.96 -5.36 -10.94
CA ARG A 58 -6.02 -6.03 -12.25
C ARG A 58 -7.44 -6.03 -12.81
N GLU A 59 -8.45 -6.05 -11.94
CA GLU A 59 -9.86 -5.89 -12.31
C GLU A 59 -10.28 -4.42 -12.53
N ASN A 60 -9.32 -3.48 -12.44
CA ASN A 60 -9.48 -2.04 -12.65
C ASN A 60 -10.43 -1.31 -11.67
N ASP A 61 -10.74 -1.91 -10.51
CA ASP A 61 -11.48 -1.25 -9.43
C ASP A 61 -10.53 -0.47 -8.51
N ARG A 62 -10.09 0.70 -9.01
CA ARG A 62 -9.08 1.53 -8.33
C ARG A 62 -9.55 2.11 -6.99
N PRO A 63 -10.80 2.61 -6.81
CA PRO A 63 -11.27 3.12 -5.52
C PRO A 63 -11.28 2.04 -4.43
N LEU A 64 -11.69 0.82 -4.77
CA LEU A 64 -11.68 -0.30 -3.85
C LEU A 64 -10.25 -0.71 -3.47
N ALA A 65 -9.35 -0.75 -4.45
CA ALA A 65 -7.95 -1.04 -4.21
C ALA A 65 -7.35 -0.07 -3.17
N VAL A 66 -7.69 1.23 -3.21
CA VAL A 66 -7.27 2.23 -2.20
C VAL A 66 -7.75 1.90 -0.79
N LYS A 67 -8.99 1.41 -0.63
CA LYS A 67 -9.51 0.98 0.69
C LYS A 67 -8.72 -0.22 1.23
N ILE A 68 -8.36 -1.17 0.37
CA ILE A 68 -7.64 -2.37 0.77
C ILE A 68 -6.17 -2.04 1.11
N VAL A 69 -5.46 -1.25 0.29
CA VAL A 69 -4.09 -0.82 0.64
C VAL A 69 -4.05 0.07 1.89
N LYS A 70 -5.16 0.75 2.22
CA LYS A 70 -5.31 1.44 3.50
C LYS A 70 -5.29 0.47 4.68
N MET A 71 -6.12 -0.56 4.63
CA MET A 71 -6.13 -1.63 5.65
C MET A 71 -4.75 -2.27 5.78
N ALA A 72 -4.04 -2.46 4.67
CA ALA A 72 -2.70 -3.06 4.68
C ALA A 72 -1.68 -2.22 5.47
N TYR A 73 -1.58 -0.90 5.25
CA TYR A 73 -0.62 -0.10 6.03
C TYR A 73 -1.06 0.04 7.50
N GLU A 74 -2.36 0.20 7.77
CA GLU A 74 -2.88 0.30 9.16
C GLU A 74 -2.61 -0.97 9.96
N ALA A 75 -2.64 -2.13 9.29
CA ALA A 75 -2.22 -3.39 9.89
C ALA A 75 -0.71 -3.40 10.15
N ARG A 76 0.12 -3.02 9.17
CA ARG A 76 1.58 -3.01 9.34
C ARG A 76 2.07 -2.01 10.41
N GLU A 77 1.36 -0.90 10.63
CA GLU A 77 1.62 0.01 11.75
C GLU A 77 1.42 -0.65 13.13
N LYS A 78 0.57 -1.69 13.21
CA LYS A 78 0.20 -2.41 14.43
C LYS A 78 0.81 -3.81 14.52
N ALA A 79 1.59 -4.22 13.51
CA ALA A 79 2.14 -5.56 13.43
C ALA A 79 3.23 -5.78 14.48
N ASP A 80 3.24 -6.99 15.03
CA ASP A 80 4.27 -7.49 15.95
C ASP A 80 4.76 -8.84 15.40
N PRO A 81 6.04 -8.97 14.98
CA PRO A 81 7.08 -7.94 15.03
C PRO A 81 6.83 -6.78 14.06
N TYR A 82 7.24 -5.58 14.48
CA TYR A 82 7.22 -4.40 13.63
C TYR A 82 8.26 -4.52 12.51
N ASP A 83 7.82 -4.38 11.26
CA ASP A 83 8.68 -4.42 10.07
C ASP A 83 8.58 -3.08 9.29
N PRO A 84 9.59 -2.20 9.40
CA PRO A 84 9.59 -0.92 8.70
C PRO A 84 9.74 -1.08 7.17
N GLU A 85 10.36 -2.14 6.67
CA GLU A 85 10.55 -2.37 5.23
C GLU A 85 9.19 -2.68 4.58
N LEU A 86 8.39 -3.51 5.24
CA LEU A 86 7.04 -3.83 4.80
C LEU A 86 6.11 -2.61 4.92
N LEU A 87 6.19 -1.86 6.02
CA LEU A 87 5.37 -0.66 6.22
C LEU A 87 5.65 0.39 5.13
N LYS A 88 6.93 0.62 4.82
CA LYS A 88 7.38 1.51 3.74
C LYS A 88 6.75 1.16 2.40
N ARG A 89 6.69 -0.13 2.04
CA ARG A 89 6.04 -0.59 0.79
C ARG A 89 4.55 -0.32 0.80
N SER A 90 3.87 -0.52 1.92
CA SER A 90 2.43 -0.24 2.03
C SER A 90 2.11 1.26 1.96
N TYR A 91 2.91 2.12 2.60
CA TYR A 91 2.77 3.58 2.42
C TYR A 91 3.00 4.00 0.97
N PHE A 92 4.01 3.44 0.29
CA PHE A 92 4.28 3.75 -1.11
C PHE A 92 3.10 3.36 -2.01
N ASN A 93 2.53 2.18 -1.82
CA ASN A 93 1.38 1.73 -2.60
C ASN A 93 0.15 2.59 -2.34
N TYR A 94 -0.15 2.90 -1.08
CA TYR A 94 -1.26 3.79 -0.74
C TYR A 94 -1.11 5.19 -1.35
N ALA A 95 0.08 5.78 -1.27
CA ALA A 95 0.37 7.06 -1.88
C ALA A 95 0.23 7.01 -3.41
N ASN A 96 0.82 5.99 -4.06
CA ASN A 96 0.77 5.87 -5.52
C ASN A 96 -0.66 5.64 -6.03
N TYR A 97 -1.48 4.86 -5.32
CA TYR A 97 -2.87 4.63 -5.74
C TYR A 97 -3.70 5.91 -5.61
N ASN A 98 -3.52 6.66 -4.51
CA ASN A 98 -4.16 7.97 -4.35
C ASN A 98 -3.70 8.96 -5.45
N ARG A 99 -2.41 8.98 -5.79
CA ARG A 99 -1.90 9.80 -6.91
C ARG A 99 -2.60 9.46 -8.22
N THR A 100 -2.79 8.17 -8.53
CA THR A 100 -3.48 7.74 -9.75
C THR A 100 -4.98 8.03 -9.77
N LEU A 101 -5.59 8.28 -8.61
CA LEU A 101 -6.99 8.71 -8.49
C LEU A 101 -7.16 10.23 -8.42
N GLY A 102 -6.07 11.01 -8.46
CA GLY A 102 -6.13 12.46 -8.30
C GLY A 102 -6.21 12.95 -6.85
N ASN A 103 -6.11 12.06 -5.87
CA ASN A 103 -6.03 12.41 -4.45
C ASN A 103 -4.61 12.88 -4.08
N LEU A 104 -4.16 13.96 -4.70
CA LEU A 104 -2.76 14.38 -4.73
C LEU A 104 -2.22 14.74 -3.34
N GLU A 105 -3.01 15.42 -2.51
CA GLU A 105 -2.59 15.79 -1.15
C GLU A 105 -2.35 14.57 -0.25
N ILE A 106 -3.23 13.55 -0.36
CA ILE A 106 -3.08 12.27 0.36
C ILE A 106 -1.82 11.55 -0.14
N ALA A 107 -1.60 11.55 -1.46
CA ALA A 107 -0.40 10.95 -2.05
C ALA A 107 0.88 11.60 -1.51
N ILE A 108 0.94 12.93 -1.51
CA ILE A 108 2.08 13.69 -0.98
C ILE A 108 2.32 13.35 0.50
N LYS A 109 1.27 13.34 1.33
CA LYS A 109 1.37 13.00 2.75
C LYS A 109 2.00 11.63 2.98
N TYR A 110 1.56 10.62 2.25
CA TYR A 110 2.07 9.26 2.44
C TYR A 110 3.41 9.00 1.75
N PHE A 111 3.73 9.69 0.66
CA PHE A 111 5.08 9.68 0.11
C PHE A 111 6.10 10.29 1.09
N LYS A 112 5.73 11.35 1.85
CA LYS A 112 6.60 11.86 2.92
C LYS A 112 6.85 10.81 4.01
N LYS A 113 5.81 10.08 4.43
CA LYS A 113 5.98 8.92 5.34
C LYS A 113 6.91 7.84 4.78
N VAL A 114 6.86 7.55 3.48
CA VAL A 114 7.82 6.62 2.84
C VAL A 114 9.26 7.10 3.02
N ILE A 115 9.52 8.39 2.83
CA ILE A 115 10.86 8.98 2.98
C ILE A 115 11.34 8.85 4.43
N GLU A 116 10.47 9.11 5.41
CA GLU A 116 10.78 9.02 6.85
C GLU A 116 11.23 7.61 7.26
N VAL A 117 10.61 6.57 6.70
CA VAL A 117 10.94 5.16 7.02
C VAL A 117 11.94 4.52 6.06
N SER A 118 12.36 5.22 5.00
CA SER A 118 13.27 4.66 4.00
C SER A 118 14.72 4.67 4.48
N THR A 119 15.37 3.52 4.37
CA THR A 119 16.80 3.35 4.67
C THR A 119 17.72 3.53 3.46
N THR A 120 17.16 3.60 2.25
CA THR A 120 17.93 3.71 1.00
C THR A 120 17.65 5.02 0.28
N ASP A 121 18.70 5.69 -0.19
CA ASP A 121 18.59 6.94 -0.94
C ASP A 121 17.92 6.73 -2.30
N PHE A 122 18.11 5.58 -2.95
CA PHE A 122 17.42 5.22 -4.19
C PHE A 122 15.90 5.35 -4.07
N LEU A 123 15.31 4.78 -3.00
CA LEU A 123 13.87 4.87 -2.80
C LEU A 123 13.43 6.27 -2.36
N LYS A 124 14.24 6.99 -1.58
CA LYS A 124 13.97 8.39 -1.22
C LYS A 124 13.92 9.26 -2.47
N GLY A 125 14.94 9.19 -3.34
CA GLY A 125 15.01 9.91 -4.61
C GLY A 125 13.81 9.64 -5.50
N ARG A 126 13.46 8.35 -5.69
CA ARG A 126 12.23 7.99 -6.43
C ARG A 126 10.97 8.61 -5.83
N THR A 127 10.88 8.63 -4.50
CA THR A 127 9.72 9.18 -3.78
C THR A 127 9.65 10.70 -3.89
N TYR A 128 10.79 11.39 -3.82
CA TYR A 128 10.89 12.83 -4.05
C TYR A 128 10.38 13.23 -5.45
N ILE A 129 10.77 12.49 -6.50
CA ILE A 129 10.26 12.71 -7.87
C ILE A 129 8.73 12.57 -7.92
N LEU A 130 8.17 11.57 -7.24
CA LEU A 130 6.72 11.35 -7.23
C LEU A 130 5.96 12.47 -6.50
N ILE A 131 6.52 13.01 -5.41
CA ILE A 131 5.96 14.19 -4.75
C ILE A 131 6.02 15.41 -5.67
N GLY A 132 7.14 15.61 -6.38
CA GLY A 132 7.28 16.69 -7.36
C GLY A 132 6.19 16.64 -8.42
N ARG A 133 5.94 15.46 -9.01
CA ARG A 133 4.85 15.23 -9.96
C ARG A 133 3.46 15.52 -9.38
N CYS A 134 3.24 15.22 -8.09
CA CYS A 134 1.98 15.59 -7.43
C CYS A 134 1.82 17.11 -7.32
N TYR A 135 2.88 17.84 -6.96
CA TYR A 135 2.84 19.30 -6.91
C TYR A 135 2.68 19.94 -8.30
N GLU A 136 3.32 19.37 -9.32
CA GLU A 136 3.10 19.76 -10.71
C GLU A 136 1.62 19.61 -11.12
N SER A 137 0.99 18.49 -10.75
CA SER A 137 -0.44 18.27 -11.00
C SER A 137 -1.37 19.17 -10.15
N LEU A 138 -0.84 19.81 -9.10
CA LEU A 138 -1.51 20.83 -8.31
C LEU A 138 -1.16 22.27 -8.76
N GLU A 139 -0.44 22.41 -9.89
CA GLU A 139 0.06 23.69 -10.42
C GLU A 139 1.03 24.46 -9.50
N ASP A 140 1.60 23.78 -8.49
CA ASP A 140 2.65 24.34 -7.62
C ASP A 140 4.04 23.99 -8.17
N LEU A 141 4.46 24.74 -9.19
CA LEU A 141 5.73 24.49 -9.88
C LEU A 141 6.96 24.69 -8.98
N TYR A 142 6.89 25.62 -8.01
CA TYR A 142 7.98 25.87 -7.07
C TYR A 142 8.25 24.63 -6.21
N LYS A 143 7.22 24.05 -5.59
CA LYS A 143 7.38 22.81 -4.82
C LYS A 143 7.70 21.62 -5.71
N SER A 144 7.19 21.58 -6.94
CA SER A 144 7.56 20.53 -7.90
C SER A 144 9.07 20.49 -8.11
N ILE A 145 9.68 21.63 -8.44
CA ILE A 145 11.13 21.75 -8.67
C ILE A 145 11.92 21.48 -7.39
N GLU A 146 11.49 22.02 -6.24
CA GLU A 146 12.13 21.78 -4.95
C GLU A 146 12.26 20.28 -4.66
N PHE A 147 11.16 19.53 -4.82
CA PHE A 147 11.14 18.09 -4.58
C PHE A 147 11.90 17.31 -5.65
N GLN A 148 11.86 17.73 -6.92
CA GLN A 148 12.67 17.09 -7.96
C GLN A 148 14.17 17.27 -7.71
N ASN A 149 14.61 18.43 -7.24
CA ASN A 149 16.02 18.67 -6.89
C ASN A 149 16.48 17.82 -5.70
N LYS A 150 15.63 17.62 -4.68
CA LYS A 150 15.90 16.71 -3.55
C LYS A 150 16.14 15.26 -3.97
N ALA A 151 15.71 14.86 -5.17
CA ALA A 151 15.96 13.51 -5.67
C ALA A 151 17.39 13.26 -6.16
N PHE A 152 18.17 14.33 -6.37
CA PHE A 152 19.54 14.30 -6.92
C PHE A 152 20.60 14.82 -5.93
N GLN A 153 20.20 15.12 -4.71
CA GLN A 153 21.08 15.49 -3.60
C GLN A 153 21.47 14.25 -2.80
#